data_AF-A0A4Z1BPU8-F1
#
_entry.id   AF-A0A4Z1BPU8-F1
#
_cell.length_a   1.000
_cell.length_b   1.000
_cell.length_c   1.000
_cell.angle_alpha   90.00
_cell.angle_beta   90.00
_cell.angle_gamma   90.00
#
_symmetry.space_group_name_H-M   'P 1'
#
loop_
_entity.id
_entity.type
_entity.pdbx_description
1 polymer ?
#
loop_
_entity_poly.entity_id
_entity_poly.type
_entity_poly.pdbx_seq_one_letter_code
_entity_poly.pdbx_strand_id
1 'polypeptide(L)'
;MTPSLSRDSRAAANRALMAGSPDYFSWTETEQERFRAAPGREARARMEQVLLKQVLDIECAAAQAQDVWNDLSLEQLNRINPADLLTRGIGDDFVYLNESLADNQCLLDFDTLYDYDHDDFLFQEKWRHKDLKNYVSPGYFPLYQSRWVRFLMGEELVYGNLFSLAGYVMSRAEEAGDKRLNRLIPSSYEEGPNHGKEEGDGVVWDYRLDAGGLEPQLEELQRRWWQYQQGAELELQRDLAALPPQAYILHDQSPVPGETMVNLVIRNEAAIRQIHWRTLLADINACQGSRDEVERIIEQETEKALSHIEDQYRAVIDHYVPPDITTAKERKLIMSNGALRDLQRLRSEEDEQD
;
A
#
# COMPACT_ATOMS: atom_id res chain seq x y z
N MET A 1 1.14 -18.66 -7.76
CA MET A 1 -0.20 -18.95 -8.34
C MET A 1 -1.19 -18.17 -7.49
N THR A 2 -2.04 -17.33 -8.07
CA THR A 2 -2.96 -16.49 -7.29
C THR A 2 -3.81 -17.40 -6.41
N PRO A 3 -3.86 -17.18 -5.09
CA PRO A 3 -4.60 -18.07 -4.20
C PRO A 3 -6.07 -18.11 -4.60
N SER A 4 -6.59 -19.29 -4.94
CA SER A 4 -7.99 -19.50 -5.29
C SER A 4 -8.76 -20.09 -4.11
N LEU A 5 -10.03 -19.71 -3.98
CA LEU A 5 -10.96 -20.27 -3.01
C LEU A 5 -11.21 -21.76 -3.27
N SER A 6 -10.51 -22.60 -2.54
CA SER A 6 -10.80 -24.04 -2.51
C SER A 6 -12.05 -24.34 -1.68
N ARG A 7 -12.65 -25.51 -1.92
CA ARG A 7 -13.73 -26.05 -1.09
C ARG A 7 -13.31 -26.14 0.39
N ASP A 8 -12.05 -26.48 0.63
CA ASP A 8 -11.48 -26.59 1.98
C ASP A 8 -11.36 -25.22 2.65
N SER A 9 -10.97 -24.18 1.90
CA SER A 9 -10.92 -22.79 2.38
C SER A 9 -12.29 -22.31 2.83
N ARG A 10 -13.34 -22.55 2.02
CA ARG A 10 -14.72 -22.21 2.38
C ARG A 10 -15.19 -22.99 3.62
N ALA A 11 -14.87 -24.27 3.71
CA ALA A 11 -15.23 -25.08 4.87
C ALA A 11 -14.51 -24.62 6.15
N ALA A 12 -13.24 -24.23 6.06
CA ALA A 12 -12.47 -23.66 7.17
C ALA A 12 -13.06 -22.32 7.63
N ALA A 13 -13.37 -21.42 6.69
CA ALA A 13 -14.01 -20.13 6.98
C ALA A 13 -15.35 -20.31 7.70
N ASN A 14 -16.21 -21.22 7.23
CA ASN A 14 -17.50 -21.49 7.88
C ASN A 14 -17.32 -22.01 9.31
N ARG A 15 -16.34 -22.90 9.54
CA ARG A 15 -16.02 -23.37 10.89
C ARG A 15 -15.50 -22.25 11.78
N ALA A 16 -14.65 -21.37 11.24
CA ALA A 16 -14.13 -20.22 11.97
C ALA A 16 -15.25 -19.25 12.38
N LEU A 17 -16.17 -18.92 11.46
CA LEU A 17 -17.33 -18.06 11.73
C LEU A 17 -18.23 -18.65 12.83
N MET A 18 -18.49 -19.96 12.80
CA MET A 18 -19.24 -20.65 13.87
C MET A 18 -18.51 -20.65 15.22
N ALA A 19 -17.17 -20.72 15.22
CA ALA A 19 -16.39 -20.62 16.45
C ALA A 19 -16.39 -19.19 17.02
N GLY A 20 -16.45 -18.19 16.16
CA GLY A 20 -16.68 -16.80 16.54
C GLY A 20 -18.07 -16.62 17.16
N SER A 21 -19.11 -17.11 16.49
CA SER A 21 -20.50 -17.11 16.95
C SER A 21 -21.27 -18.35 16.46
N PRO A 22 -21.79 -19.20 17.36
CA PRO A 22 -22.54 -20.41 16.97
C PRO A 22 -23.79 -20.14 16.14
N ASP A 23 -24.40 -18.96 16.34
CA ASP A 23 -25.65 -18.57 15.69
C ASP A 23 -25.42 -17.88 14.33
N TYR A 24 -24.18 -17.72 13.88
CA TYR A 24 -23.83 -16.93 12.69
C TYR A 24 -24.70 -17.24 11.45
N PHE A 25 -24.86 -18.52 11.11
CA PHE A 25 -25.64 -18.93 9.92
C PHE A 25 -27.16 -18.86 10.11
N SER A 26 -27.63 -18.54 11.32
CA SER A 26 -29.05 -18.27 11.60
C SER A 26 -29.42 -16.80 11.41
N TRP A 27 -28.42 -15.91 11.32
CA TRP A 27 -28.62 -14.47 11.18
C TRP A 27 -28.94 -14.08 9.75
N THR A 28 -29.50 -12.89 9.59
CA THR A 28 -29.67 -12.25 8.28
C THR A 28 -28.32 -11.93 7.64
N GLU A 29 -28.29 -11.75 6.31
CA GLU A 29 -27.06 -11.40 5.58
C GLU A 29 -26.41 -10.13 6.12
N THR A 30 -27.20 -9.12 6.47
CA THR A 30 -26.72 -7.86 7.06
C THR A 30 -26.07 -8.08 8.42
N GLU A 31 -26.64 -8.93 9.28
CA GLU A 31 -26.06 -9.25 10.58
C GLU A 31 -24.77 -10.07 10.44
N GLN A 32 -24.74 -11.02 9.49
CA GLN A 32 -23.53 -11.77 9.15
C GLN A 32 -22.41 -10.84 8.66
N GLU A 33 -22.71 -9.90 7.76
CA GLU A 33 -21.74 -8.92 7.26
C GLU A 33 -21.21 -8.02 8.38
N ARG A 34 -22.08 -7.49 9.25
CA ARG A 34 -21.67 -6.70 10.42
C ARG A 34 -20.73 -7.48 11.34
N PHE A 35 -21.03 -8.77 11.55
CA PHE A 35 -20.16 -9.62 12.35
C PHE A 35 -18.80 -9.85 11.70
N ARG A 36 -18.74 -10.09 10.38
CA ARG A 36 -17.46 -10.21 9.66
C ARG A 36 -16.63 -8.93 9.77
N ALA A 37 -17.26 -7.78 9.60
CA ALA A 37 -16.58 -6.49 9.63
C ALA A 37 -16.04 -6.12 11.03
N ALA A 38 -16.74 -6.52 12.10
CA ALA A 38 -16.37 -6.15 13.47
C ALA A 38 -16.75 -7.24 14.52
N PRO A 39 -16.11 -8.43 14.51
CA PRO A 39 -16.52 -9.57 15.34
C PRO A 39 -16.21 -9.40 16.85
N GLY A 40 -15.44 -8.38 17.23
CA GLY A 40 -14.88 -8.23 18.57
C GLY A 40 -13.66 -9.12 18.81
N ARG A 41 -12.78 -8.72 19.73
CA ARG A 41 -11.46 -9.34 19.94
C ARG A 41 -11.53 -10.83 20.28
N GLU A 42 -12.41 -11.24 21.18
CA GLU A 42 -12.51 -12.64 21.59
C GLU A 42 -13.03 -13.54 20.47
N ALA A 43 -14.01 -13.09 19.71
CA ALA A 43 -14.53 -13.87 18.59
C ALA A 43 -13.49 -13.95 17.48
N ARG A 44 -12.77 -12.86 17.20
CA ARG A 44 -11.67 -12.83 16.24
C ARG A 44 -10.58 -13.85 16.60
N ALA A 45 -10.14 -13.86 17.86
CA ALA A 45 -9.14 -14.81 18.35
C ALA A 45 -9.57 -16.28 18.18
N ARG A 46 -10.86 -16.58 18.39
CA ARG A 46 -11.41 -17.94 18.14
C ARG A 46 -11.45 -18.28 16.65
N MET A 47 -11.82 -17.34 15.79
CA MET A 47 -11.80 -17.53 14.33
C MET A 47 -10.39 -17.85 13.85
N GLU A 48 -9.41 -17.04 14.25
CA GLU A 48 -8.00 -17.20 13.86
C GLU A 48 -7.43 -18.53 14.33
N GLN A 49 -7.71 -18.93 15.57
CA GLN A 49 -7.32 -20.26 16.08
C GLN A 49 -7.85 -21.39 15.19
N VAL A 50 -9.12 -21.30 14.76
CA VAL A 50 -9.71 -22.31 13.88
C VAL A 50 -9.07 -22.27 12.50
N LEU A 51 -8.82 -21.10 11.92
CA LEU A 51 -8.17 -20.99 10.61
C LEU A 51 -6.75 -21.57 10.65
N LEU A 52 -5.96 -21.23 11.67
CA LEU A 52 -4.61 -21.76 11.89
C LEU A 52 -4.62 -23.29 11.95
N LYS A 53 -5.55 -23.88 12.70
CA LYS A 53 -5.70 -25.34 12.77
C LYS A 53 -6.18 -25.95 11.46
N GLN A 54 -7.21 -25.38 10.84
CA GLN A 54 -7.90 -26.02 9.71
C GLN A 54 -7.14 -25.89 8.39
N VAL A 55 -6.38 -24.82 8.20
CA VAL A 55 -5.68 -24.53 6.93
C VAL A 55 -4.20 -24.88 7.01
N LEU A 56 -3.58 -24.68 8.18
CA LEU A 56 -2.14 -24.83 8.38
C LEU A 56 -1.76 -25.97 9.33
N ASP A 57 -2.75 -26.64 9.95
CA ASP A 57 -2.53 -27.68 10.98
C ASP A 57 -1.72 -27.18 12.19
N ILE A 58 -1.84 -25.88 12.50
CA ILE A 58 -1.17 -25.25 13.65
C ILE A 58 -2.13 -25.23 14.84
N GLU A 59 -1.78 -25.94 15.90
CA GLU A 59 -2.52 -25.91 17.16
C GLU A 59 -2.00 -24.81 18.09
N CYS A 60 -2.90 -23.94 18.55
CA CYS A 60 -2.63 -22.91 19.54
C CYS A 60 -3.87 -22.65 20.42
N ALA A 61 -3.68 -21.95 21.54
CA ALA A 61 -4.81 -21.41 22.30
C ALA A 61 -5.35 -20.14 21.61
N ALA A 62 -6.66 -19.87 21.70
CA ALA A 62 -7.25 -18.66 21.11
C ALA A 62 -6.55 -17.37 21.55
N ALA A 63 -6.16 -17.27 22.83
CA ALA A 63 -5.46 -16.09 23.36
C ALA A 63 -4.07 -15.86 22.73
N GLN A 64 -3.49 -16.86 22.05
CA GLN A 64 -2.19 -16.79 21.38
C GLN A 64 -2.32 -16.75 19.85
N ALA A 65 -3.54 -16.82 19.31
CA ALA A 65 -3.76 -16.98 17.87
C ALA A 65 -3.18 -15.81 17.07
N GLN A 66 -3.31 -14.57 17.55
CA GLN A 66 -2.75 -13.40 16.89
C GLN A 66 -1.21 -13.41 16.90
N ASP A 67 -0.58 -13.82 18.00
CA ASP A 67 0.88 -13.90 18.09
C ASP A 67 1.42 -14.93 17.09
N VAL A 68 0.78 -16.11 17.04
CA VAL A 68 1.09 -17.16 16.06
C VAL A 68 0.86 -16.66 14.63
N TRP A 69 -0.22 -15.91 14.39
CA TRP A 69 -0.52 -15.33 13.08
C TRP A 69 0.57 -14.37 12.61
N ASN A 70 1.08 -13.53 13.52
CA ASN A 70 2.15 -12.57 13.22
C ASN A 70 3.49 -13.24 12.89
N ASP A 71 3.66 -14.51 13.27
CA ASP A 71 4.85 -15.31 13.00
C ASP A 71 4.72 -16.22 11.77
N LEU A 72 3.62 -16.15 11.01
CA LEU A 72 3.44 -16.93 9.79
C LEU A 72 4.39 -16.45 8.68
N SER A 73 5.00 -17.41 7.99
CA SER A 73 5.74 -17.17 6.73
C SER A 73 4.81 -16.69 5.60
N LEU A 74 5.39 -16.12 4.55
CA LEU A 74 4.63 -15.69 3.37
C LEU A 74 3.86 -16.85 2.72
N GLU A 75 4.45 -18.05 2.64
CA GLU A 75 3.78 -19.23 2.11
C GLU A 75 2.54 -19.61 2.92
N GLN A 76 2.65 -19.57 4.25
CA GLN A 76 1.53 -19.86 5.15
C GLN A 76 0.44 -18.79 5.04
N LEU A 77 0.82 -17.51 4.95
CA LEU A 77 -0.11 -16.40 4.71
C LEU A 77 -0.89 -16.61 3.40
N ASN A 78 -0.22 -17.00 2.32
CA ASN A 78 -0.86 -17.24 1.03
C ASN A 78 -1.85 -18.40 1.04
N ARG A 79 -1.65 -19.39 1.91
CA ARG A 79 -2.59 -20.49 2.10
C ARG A 79 -3.80 -20.11 2.95
N ILE A 80 -3.60 -19.31 4.01
CA ILE A 80 -4.67 -18.99 4.97
C ILE A 80 -5.52 -17.79 4.57
N ASN A 81 -4.95 -16.81 3.88
CA ASN A 81 -5.61 -15.54 3.53
C ASN A 81 -6.91 -15.71 2.73
N PRO A 82 -7.09 -16.69 1.81
CA PRO A 82 -8.37 -16.89 1.14
C PRO A 82 -9.51 -17.25 2.10
N ALA A 83 -9.25 -18.15 3.05
CA ALA A 83 -10.24 -18.54 4.06
C ALA A 83 -10.49 -17.38 5.04
N ASP A 84 -9.43 -16.69 5.42
CA ASP A 84 -9.51 -15.53 6.32
C ASP A 84 -10.32 -14.38 5.71
N LEU A 85 -10.15 -14.07 4.41
CA LEU A 85 -10.93 -13.04 3.73
C LEU A 85 -12.43 -13.30 3.85
N LEU A 86 -12.88 -14.55 3.72
CA LEU A 86 -14.28 -14.92 3.90
C LEU A 86 -14.82 -14.67 5.32
N THR A 87 -13.95 -14.53 6.31
CA THR A 87 -14.34 -14.24 7.70
C THR A 87 -14.38 -12.75 8.03
N ARG A 88 -13.80 -11.89 7.19
CA ARG A 88 -13.67 -10.44 7.47
C ARG A 88 -14.16 -9.52 6.35
N GLY A 89 -14.24 -10.02 5.13
CA GLY A 89 -14.62 -9.24 3.95
C GLY A 89 -16.10 -8.87 3.92
N ILE A 90 -16.39 -7.73 3.30
CA ILE A 90 -17.73 -7.16 3.15
C ILE A 90 -18.16 -7.10 1.68
N GLY A 91 -19.46 -6.98 1.42
CA GLY A 91 -19.98 -6.86 0.06
C GLY A 91 -19.89 -8.13 -0.76
N ASP A 92 -20.24 -7.97 -2.03
CA ASP A 92 -20.29 -9.03 -3.03
C ASP A 92 -18.89 -9.62 -3.31
N ASP A 93 -17.87 -8.75 -3.26
CA ASP A 93 -16.48 -9.08 -3.55
C ASP A 93 -15.65 -9.39 -2.29
N PHE A 94 -16.28 -9.51 -1.10
CA PHE A 94 -15.58 -9.74 0.18
C PHE A 94 -14.40 -8.77 0.39
N VAL A 95 -14.63 -7.48 0.13
CA VAL A 95 -13.60 -6.45 0.23
C VAL A 95 -13.11 -6.32 1.66
N TYR A 96 -11.80 -6.23 1.81
CA TYR A 96 -11.11 -5.94 3.05
C TYR A 96 -10.01 -4.90 2.80
N LEU A 97 -10.03 -3.82 3.57
CA LEU A 97 -9.02 -2.78 3.51
C LEU A 97 -7.89 -3.13 4.48
N ASN A 98 -6.66 -3.12 3.99
CA ASN A 98 -5.46 -3.43 4.78
C ASN A 98 -4.93 -2.23 5.59
N GLU A 99 -5.68 -1.14 5.60
CA GLU A 99 -5.39 0.08 6.35
C GLU A 99 -5.96 0.01 7.76
N SER A 100 -5.38 0.80 8.67
CA SER A 100 -5.94 0.97 10.01
C SER A 100 -7.11 1.95 9.98
N LEU A 101 -8.25 1.54 10.53
CA LEU A 101 -9.38 2.43 10.81
C LEU A 101 -9.34 2.86 12.28
N ALA A 102 -10.06 3.93 12.62
CA ALA A 102 -10.14 4.36 14.01
C ALA A 102 -10.83 3.30 14.90
N ASP A 103 -10.58 3.37 16.21
CA ASP A 103 -11.22 2.47 17.17
C ASP A 103 -12.75 2.50 17.02
N ASN A 104 -13.34 1.31 16.85
CA ASN A 104 -14.78 1.09 16.65
C ASN A 104 -15.34 1.59 15.30
N GLN A 105 -14.49 1.87 14.32
CA GLN A 105 -14.91 2.05 12.93
C GLN A 105 -14.63 0.77 12.11
N CYS A 106 -15.46 0.54 11.10
CA CYS A 106 -15.27 -0.47 10.08
C CYS A 106 -15.72 0.05 8.72
N LEU A 107 -15.41 -0.67 7.64
CA LEU A 107 -15.80 -0.26 6.28
C LEU A 107 -17.31 -0.08 6.09
N LEU A 108 -18.15 -0.72 6.92
CA LEU A 108 -19.61 -0.59 6.84
C LEU A 108 -20.12 0.78 7.32
N ASP A 109 -19.27 1.57 7.98
CA ASP A 109 -19.60 2.95 8.39
C ASP A 109 -19.53 3.92 7.20
N PHE A 110 -18.97 3.48 6.07
CA PHE A 110 -18.84 4.23 4.83
C PHE A 110 -19.66 3.55 3.75
N ASP A 111 -20.56 4.28 3.09
CA ASP A 111 -21.35 3.70 2.01
C ASP A 111 -20.53 3.61 0.72
N THR A 112 -19.83 4.71 0.41
CA THR A 112 -18.98 4.86 -0.77
C THR A 112 -17.50 4.88 -0.42
N LEU A 113 -16.66 4.59 -1.41
CA LEU A 113 -15.23 4.80 -1.33
C LEU A 113 -14.89 6.28 -1.09
N TYR A 114 -15.71 7.20 -1.61
CA TYR A 114 -15.60 8.64 -1.31
C TYR A 114 -15.77 8.92 0.18
N ASP A 115 -16.78 8.34 0.84
CA ASP A 115 -17.06 8.64 2.25
C ASP A 115 -15.87 8.28 3.14
N TYR A 116 -15.24 7.13 2.85
CA TYR A 116 -14.01 6.69 3.51
C TYR A 116 -12.83 7.63 3.23
N ASP A 117 -12.53 7.86 1.95
CA ASP A 117 -11.35 8.62 1.53
C ASP A 117 -11.43 10.09 1.96
N HIS A 118 -12.63 10.66 1.93
CA HIS A 118 -12.88 12.03 2.36
C HIS A 118 -12.81 12.18 3.90
N ASP A 119 -13.25 11.18 4.68
CA ASP A 119 -13.07 11.19 6.14
C ASP A 119 -11.58 11.19 6.51
N ASP A 120 -10.78 10.33 5.88
CA ASP A 120 -9.32 10.30 6.06
C ASP A 120 -8.67 11.62 5.61
N PHE A 121 -9.09 12.19 4.47
CA PHE A 121 -8.64 13.51 4.05
C PHE A 121 -8.89 14.57 5.13
N LEU A 122 -10.10 14.68 5.66
CA LEU A 122 -10.44 15.66 6.70
C LEU A 122 -9.62 15.42 7.98
N PHE A 123 -9.41 14.17 8.35
CA PHE A 123 -8.54 13.81 9.47
C PHE A 123 -7.10 14.30 9.23
N GLN A 124 -6.52 14.02 8.08
CA GLN A 124 -5.16 14.46 7.72
C GLN A 124 -5.03 15.99 7.65
N GLU A 125 -5.98 16.68 7.01
CA GLU A 125 -5.99 18.13 6.90
C GLU A 125 -6.00 18.82 8.26
N LYS A 126 -6.78 18.28 9.21
CA LYS A 126 -6.81 18.79 10.59
C LYS A 126 -5.43 18.75 11.24
N TRP A 127 -4.67 17.68 11.05
CA TRP A 127 -3.31 17.56 11.59
C TRP A 127 -2.31 18.43 10.84
N ARG A 128 -2.39 18.51 9.50
CA ARG A 128 -1.53 19.39 8.70
C ARG A 128 -1.70 20.86 9.08
N HIS A 129 -2.93 21.34 9.22
CA HIS A 129 -3.20 22.71 9.66
C HIS A 129 -2.69 23.00 11.09
N LYS A 130 -2.66 22.00 11.95
CA LYS A 130 -2.18 22.12 13.32
C LYS A 130 -0.65 22.14 13.40
N ASP A 131 0.01 21.24 12.68
CA ASP A 131 1.42 20.93 12.89
C ASP A 131 2.35 21.60 11.87
N LEU A 132 1.85 21.97 10.68
CA LEU A 132 2.63 22.59 9.61
C LEU A 132 2.41 24.10 9.55
N LYS A 133 3.49 24.87 9.77
CA LYS A 133 3.45 26.32 9.67
C LYS A 133 3.24 26.77 8.22
N ASN A 134 2.33 27.73 8.01
CA ASN A 134 1.98 28.27 6.69
C ASN A 134 1.42 27.23 5.71
N TYR A 135 0.86 26.13 6.21
CA TYR A 135 0.23 25.12 5.37
C TYR A 135 -0.95 25.71 4.59
N VAL A 136 -0.98 25.43 3.29
CA VAL A 136 -2.08 25.75 2.39
C VAL A 136 -2.56 24.44 1.81
N SER A 137 -3.83 24.13 2.05
CA SER A 137 -4.47 22.93 1.51
C SER A 137 -4.47 22.98 -0.04
N PRO A 138 -4.08 21.90 -0.72
CA PRO A 138 -4.25 21.78 -2.16
C PRO A 138 -5.73 21.57 -2.56
N GLY A 139 -6.61 21.32 -1.59
CA GLY A 139 -7.97 20.85 -1.81
C GLY A 139 -8.06 19.32 -1.73
N TYR A 140 -9.29 18.81 -1.80
CA TYR A 140 -9.54 17.37 -1.84
C TYR A 140 -9.27 16.83 -3.24
N PHE A 141 -8.49 15.77 -3.30
CA PHE A 141 -8.35 14.91 -4.47
C PHE A 141 -8.47 13.46 -4.03
N PRO A 142 -9.22 12.63 -4.76
CA PRO A 142 -9.45 11.25 -4.37
C PRO A 142 -8.14 10.48 -4.22
N LEU A 143 -8.03 9.64 -3.19
CA LEU A 143 -6.94 8.67 -3.03
C LEU A 143 -5.57 9.32 -3.26
N TYR A 144 -5.35 10.50 -2.66
CA TYR A 144 -4.07 11.22 -2.72
C TYR A 144 -2.90 10.36 -2.24
N GLN A 145 -3.18 9.37 -1.39
CA GLN A 145 -2.30 8.26 -1.08
C GLN A 145 -3.03 6.98 -1.47
N SER A 146 -2.29 6.02 -2.03
CA SER A 146 -2.87 4.72 -2.35
C SER A 146 -3.30 3.97 -1.10
N ARG A 147 -4.19 3.00 -1.27
CA ARG A 147 -4.67 2.12 -0.19
C ARG A 147 -4.47 0.68 -0.58
N TRP A 148 -3.94 -0.12 0.34
CA TRP A 148 -3.84 -1.55 0.12
C TRP A 148 -5.19 -2.22 0.41
N VAL A 149 -5.66 -3.05 -0.50
CA VAL A 149 -6.96 -3.73 -0.43
C VAL A 149 -6.82 -5.19 -0.83
N ARG A 150 -7.66 -6.04 -0.26
CA ARG A 150 -7.86 -7.43 -0.69
C ARG A 150 -9.33 -7.66 -0.99
N PHE A 151 -9.61 -8.42 -2.03
CA PHE A 151 -10.97 -8.73 -2.44
C PHE A 151 -10.98 -10.00 -3.28
N LEU A 152 -12.17 -10.52 -3.57
CA LEU A 152 -12.39 -11.62 -4.48
C LEU A 152 -12.68 -11.08 -5.87
N MET A 153 -11.95 -11.57 -6.86
CA MET A 153 -12.31 -11.43 -8.27
C MET A 153 -12.77 -12.80 -8.77
N GLY A 154 -14.08 -13.03 -8.74
CA GLY A 154 -14.63 -14.37 -8.92
C GLY A 154 -14.29 -15.29 -7.75
N GLU A 155 -13.47 -16.32 -7.99
CA GLU A 155 -13.00 -17.25 -6.94
C GLU A 155 -11.53 -17.03 -6.56
N GLU A 156 -10.89 -15.97 -7.04
CA GLU A 156 -9.49 -15.66 -6.75
C GLU A 156 -9.37 -14.59 -5.67
N LEU A 157 -8.53 -14.84 -4.66
CA LEU A 157 -8.07 -13.81 -3.75
C LEU A 157 -7.10 -12.90 -4.51
N VAL A 158 -7.45 -11.63 -4.58
CA VAL A 158 -6.63 -10.60 -5.22
C VAL A 158 -6.11 -9.65 -4.16
N TYR A 159 -4.79 -9.40 -4.20
CA TYR A 159 -4.19 -8.25 -3.54
C TYR A 159 -4.16 -7.10 -4.54
N GLY A 160 -4.58 -5.92 -4.08
CA GLY A 160 -4.64 -4.78 -4.96
C GLY A 160 -4.44 -3.46 -4.25
N ASN A 161 -4.33 -2.42 -5.06
CA ASN A 161 -4.21 -1.06 -4.58
C ASN A 161 -5.36 -0.21 -5.12
N LEU A 162 -5.92 0.64 -4.28
CA LEU A 162 -6.78 1.75 -4.69
C LEU A 162 -5.88 2.94 -5.00
N PHE A 163 -5.95 3.45 -6.23
CA PHE A 163 -5.16 4.60 -6.67
C PHE A 163 -6.06 5.69 -7.23
N SER A 164 -5.63 6.94 -7.08
CA SER A 164 -6.05 7.99 -8.01
C SER A 164 -5.36 7.78 -9.37
N LEU A 165 -5.98 8.17 -10.47
CA LEU A 165 -5.34 8.06 -11.79
C LEU A 165 -4.05 8.89 -11.86
N ALA A 166 -4.04 10.07 -11.25
CA ALA A 166 -2.83 10.89 -11.18
C ALA A 166 -1.71 10.19 -10.39
N GLY A 167 -2.03 9.67 -9.20
CA GLY A 167 -1.07 8.95 -8.36
C GLY A 167 -0.51 7.71 -9.04
N TYR A 168 -1.36 6.94 -9.74
CA TYR A 168 -0.91 5.79 -10.52
C TYR A 168 0.01 6.18 -11.68
N VAL A 169 -0.34 7.23 -12.43
CA VAL A 169 0.50 7.73 -13.53
C VAL A 169 1.85 8.21 -13.00
N MET A 170 1.84 8.96 -11.89
CA MET A 170 3.05 9.51 -11.30
C MET A 170 3.95 8.42 -10.69
N SER A 171 3.38 7.34 -10.15
CA SER A 171 4.19 6.19 -9.69
C SER A 171 4.95 5.54 -10.85
N ARG A 172 4.35 5.46 -12.05
CA ARG A 172 5.03 4.94 -13.25
C ARG A 172 6.09 5.88 -13.78
N ALA A 173 5.80 7.18 -13.79
CA ALA A 173 6.79 8.19 -14.14
C ALA A 173 7.98 8.19 -13.16
N GLU A 174 7.72 7.98 -11.87
CA GLU A 174 8.73 7.80 -10.82
C GLU A 174 9.61 6.59 -11.05
N GLU A 175 9.04 5.41 -11.27
CA GLU A 175 9.82 4.19 -11.58
C GLU A 175 10.76 4.40 -12.77
N ALA A 176 10.31 5.11 -13.81
CA ALA A 176 11.14 5.44 -14.97
C ALA A 176 12.19 6.52 -14.64
N GLY A 177 11.80 7.53 -13.87
CA GLY A 177 12.66 8.61 -13.40
C GLY A 177 13.80 8.12 -12.54
N ASP A 178 13.53 7.26 -11.56
CA ASP A 178 14.53 6.67 -10.68
C ASP A 178 15.53 5.80 -11.44
N LYS A 179 15.06 5.00 -12.41
CA LYS A 179 15.93 4.27 -13.34
C LYS A 179 16.81 5.21 -14.16
N ARG A 180 16.29 6.39 -14.55
CA ARG A 180 17.07 7.40 -15.28
C ARG A 180 18.10 8.07 -14.39
N LEU A 181 17.72 8.46 -13.17
CA LEU A 181 18.61 9.04 -12.16
C LEU A 181 19.79 8.12 -11.87
N ASN A 182 19.51 6.84 -11.56
CA ASN A 182 20.55 5.83 -11.31
C ASN A 182 21.49 5.59 -12.51
N ARG A 183 21.05 5.86 -13.75
CA ARG A 183 21.92 5.82 -14.94
C ARG A 183 22.77 7.08 -15.11
N LEU A 184 22.26 8.24 -14.69
CA LEU A 184 22.93 9.53 -14.81
C LEU A 184 24.01 9.68 -13.74
N ILE A 185 23.67 9.36 -12.49
CA ILE A 185 24.58 9.34 -11.35
C ILE A 185 24.39 8.00 -10.63
N PRO A 186 25.14 6.95 -11.01
CA PRO A 186 25.10 5.68 -10.31
C PRO A 186 25.49 5.87 -8.84
N SER A 187 24.72 5.26 -7.94
CA SER A 187 25.00 5.32 -6.51
C SER A 187 24.65 4.02 -5.81
N SER A 188 25.35 3.73 -4.72
CA SER A 188 25.07 2.61 -3.83
C SER A 188 25.22 3.01 -2.37
N TYR A 189 24.49 2.34 -1.48
CA TYR A 189 24.72 2.47 -0.06
C TYR A 189 25.88 1.54 0.36
N GLU A 190 26.89 2.11 1.00
CA GLU A 190 28.03 1.39 1.55
C GLU A 190 28.03 1.46 3.08
N GLU A 191 28.56 0.43 3.73
CA GLU A 191 28.70 0.40 5.18
C GLU A 191 29.74 1.43 5.63
N GLY A 192 29.31 2.32 6.52
CA GLY A 192 30.20 3.26 7.19
C GLY A 192 31.06 2.59 8.26
N PRO A 193 32.08 3.29 8.77
CA PRO A 193 33.06 2.73 9.70
C PRO A 193 32.48 2.34 11.07
N ASN A 194 31.25 2.76 11.37
CA ASN A 194 30.55 2.39 12.59
C ASN A 194 29.39 1.42 12.37
N HIS A 195 29.16 0.96 11.13
CA HIS A 195 28.09 0.02 10.85
C HIS A 195 28.29 -1.26 11.68
N GLY A 196 27.21 -1.79 12.24
CA GLY A 196 27.27 -3.04 12.99
C GLY A 196 27.83 -2.93 14.42
N LYS A 197 28.30 -1.76 14.86
CA LYS A 197 28.78 -1.58 16.24
C LYS A 197 27.62 -1.57 17.23
N GLU A 198 27.76 -2.28 18.34
CA GLU A 198 26.80 -2.23 19.44
C GLU A 198 26.84 -0.87 20.14
N GLU A 199 25.66 -0.31 20.42
CA GLU A 199 25.51 0.91 21.23
C GLU A 199 24.18 0.88 21.99
N GLY A 200 24.27 0.81 23.32
CA GLY A 200 23.10 0.58 24.16
C GLY A 200 22.49 -0.80 23.87
N ASP A 201 21.17 -0.85 23.70
CA ASP A 201 20.41 -2.07 23.39
C ASP A 201 20.20 -2.29 21.88
N GLY A 202 21.09 -1.73 21.05
CA GLY A 202 20.95 -1.75 19.60
C GLY A 202 22.26 -1.73 18.84
N VAL A 203 22.14 -1.69 17.52
CA VAL A 203 23.25 -1.70 16.56
C VAL A 203 23.23 -0.40 15.77
N VAL A 204 24.41 0.19 15.58
CA VAL A 204 24.58 1.40 14.79
C VAL A 204 24.37 1.09 13.31
N TRP A 205 23.39 1.76 12.71
CA TRP A 205 23.08 1.68 11.28
C TRP A 205 23.74 2.86 10.54
N ASP A 206 25.03 2.72 10.27
CA ASP A 206 25.85 3.71 9.55
C ASP A 206 25.97 3.24 8.09
N TYR A 207 25.06 3.68 7.23
CA TYR A 207 25.21 3.53 5.78
C TYR A 207 25.44 4.91 5.17
N ARG A 208 26.28 4.94 4.13
CA ARG A 208 26.63 6.16 3.39
C ARG A 208 26.31 5.95 1.93
N LEU A 209 25.77 6.98 1.29
CA LEU A 209 25.60 6.97 -0.14
C LEU A 209 26.97 7.24 -0.79
N ASP A 210 27.46 6.30 -1.59
CA ASP A 210 28.57 6.53 -2.52
C ASP A 210 27.99 6.79 -3.90
N ALA A 211 28.29 7.95 -4.46
CA ALA A 211 27.92 8.37 -5.81
C ALA A 211 29.17 8.77 -6.62
N GLY A 212 30.34 8.23 -6.26
CA GLY A 212 31.60 8.51 -6.94
C GLY A 212 32.07 9.96 -6.80
N GLY A 213 31.77 10.62 -5.68
CA GLY A 213 32.09 12.03 -5.45
C GLY A 213 31.04 13.02 -5.97
N LEU A 214 29.88 12.52 -6.42
CA LEU A 214 28.74 13.31 -6.88
C LEU A 214 27.56 13.30 -5.89
N GLU A 215 27.79 12.93 -4.62
CA GLU A 215 26.74 12.82 -3.61
C GLU A 215 25.96 14.14 -3.44
N PRO A 216 26.61 15.32 -3.36
CA PRO A 216 25.88 16.59 -3.22
C PRO A 216 25.03 16.95 -4.45
N GLN A 217 25.49 16.55 -5.65
CA GLN A 217 24.77 16.75 -6.90
C GLN A 217 23.57 15.79 -6.99
N LEU A 218 23.74 14.54 -6.57
CA LEU A 218 22.68 13.55 -6.52
C LEU A 218 21.58 13.99 -5.53
N GLU A 219 21.94 14.44 -4.34
CA GLU A 219 20.99 14.96 -3.34
C GLU A 219 20.20 16.15 -3.90
N GLU A 220 20.87 17.11 -4.54
CA GLU A 220 20.21 18.26 -5.15
C GLU A 220 19.29 17.86 -6.33
N LEU A 221 19.72 16.90 -7.16
CA LEU A 221 18.92 16.40 -8.27
C LEU A 221 17.68 15.65 -7.75
N GLN A 222 17.83 14.79 -6.74
CA GLN A 222 16.71 14.10 -6.07
C GLN A 222 15.74 15.11 -5.43
N ARG A 223 16.25 16.16 -4.80
CA ARG A 223 15.41 17.23 -4.23
C ARG A 223 14.58 17.94 -5.30
N ARG A 224 15.18 18.27 -6.45
CA ARG A 224 14.46 18.90 -7.58
C ARG A 224 13.46 17.94 -8.21
N TRP A 225 13.83 16.67 -8.35
CA TRP A 225 12.96 15.61 -8.83
C TRP A 225 11.71 15.47 -7.95
N TRP A 226 11.89 15.39 -6.63
CA TRP A 226 10.79 15.35 -5.67
C TRP A 226 9.86 16.56 -5.77
N GLN A 227 10.41 17.77 -5.93
CA GLN A 227 9.62 18.98 -6.13
C GLN A 227 8.81 18.96 -7.44
N TYR A 228 9.39 18.43 -8.52
CA TYR A 228 8.69 18.23 -9.77
C TYR A 228 7.54 17.26 -9.63
N GLN A 229 7.76 16.10 -9.00
CA GLN A 229 6.72 15.07 -8.83
C GLN A 229 5.48 15.63 -8.11
N GLN A 230 5.69 16.37 -7.01
CA GLN A 230 4.61 17.00 -6.25
C GLN A 230 3.81 18.02 -7.08
N GLY A 231 4.51 18.82 -7.89
CA GLY A 231 3.87 19.82 -8.76
C GLY A 231 3.10 19.18 -9.93
N ALA A 232 3.73 18.23 -10.61
CA ALA A 232 3.17 17.52 -11.76
C ALA A 232 1.94 16.69 -11.36
N GLU A 233 2.00 16.00 -10.21
CA GLU A 233 0.85 15.25 -9.71
C GLU A 233 -0.36 16.17 -9.45
N LEU A 234 -0.14 17.31 -8.79
CA LEU A 234 -1.22 18.25 -8.49
C LEU A 234 -1.82 18.88 -9.76
N GLU A 235 -1.00 19.19 -10.75
CA GLU A 235 -1.47 19.68 -12.05
C GLU A 235 -2.33 18.61 -12.75
N LEU A 236 -1.83 17.38 -12.80
CA LEU A 236 -2.55 16.25 -13.40
C LEU A 236 -3.88 15.97 -12.68
N GLN A 237 -3.89 16.00 -11.34
CA GLN A 237 -5.13 15.84 -10.57
C GLN A 237 -6.18 16.90 -10.94
N ARG A 238 -5.77 18.16 -11.14
CA ARG A 238 -6.67 19.24 -11.55
C ARG A 238 -7.21 19.04 -12.95
N ASP A 239 -6.36 18.62 -13.89
CA ASP A 239 -6.77 18.36 -15.27
C ASP A 239 -7.78 17.20 -15.34
N LEU A 240 -7.52 16.12 -14.59
CA LEU A 240 -8.40 14.94 -14.54
C LEU A 240 -9.72 15.19 -13.81
N ALA A 241 -9.75 16.14 -12.87
CA ALA A 241 -10.96 16.49 -12.12
C ALA A 241 -12.11 17.00 -13.01
N ALA A 242 -11.78 17.64 -14.14
CA ALA A 242 -12.77 18.18 -15.09
C ALA A 242 -13.31 17.14 -16.09
N LEU A 243 -12.71 15.96 -16.15
CA LEU A 243 -13.08 14.93 -17.12
C LEU A 243 -14.27 14.08 -16.64
N PRO A 244 -14.96 13.35 -17.55
CA PRO A 244 -16.02 12.42 -17.17
C PRO A 244 -15.54 11.37 -16.16
N PRO A 245 -16.39 10.91 -15.23
CA PRO A 245 -16.01 9.91 -14.24
C PRO A 245 -15.65 8.59 -14.92
N GLN A 246 -14.48 8.04 -14.59
CA GLN A 246 -14.07 6.69 -15.00
C GLN A 246 -13.22 6.01 -13.92
N ALA A 247 -13.20 4.69 -13.98
CA ALA A 247 -12.32 3.83 -13.21
C ALA A 247 -11.67 2.77 -14.10
N TYR A 248 -10.59 2.15 -13.63
CA TYR A 248 -9.82 1.17 -14.37
C TYR A 248 -9.39 0.03 -13.47
N ILE A 249 -9.38 -1.19 -14.03
CA ILE A 249 -8.79 -2.38 -13.41
C ILE A 249 -7.53 -2.70 -14.21
N LEU A 250 -6.36 -2.51 -13.59
CA LEU A 250 -5.08 -2.72 -14.24
C LEU A 250 -4.34 -3.86 -13.55
N HIS A 251 -3.92 -4.84 -14.34
CA HIS A 251 -3.13 -5.97 -13.84
C HIS A 251 -1.65 -5.64 -13.95
N ASP A 252 -0.91 -5.87 -12.87
CA ASP A 252 0.53 -5.71 -12.82
C ASP A 252 1.21 -7.00 -12.34
N GLN A 253 2.52 -7.09 -12.58
CA GLN A 253 3.34 -8.16 -12.05
C GLN A 253 3.51 -7.97 -10.54
N SER A 254 3.19 -8.99 -9.75
CA SER A 254 3.60 -9.00 -8.35
C SER A 254 5.09 -9.31 -8.25
N PRO A 255 5.83 -8.66 -7.34
CA PRO A 255 7.18 -9.11 -6.98
C PRO A 255 7.17 -10.52 -6.35
N VAL A 256 6.01 -10.98 -5.84
CA VAL A 256 5.85 -12.33 -5.30
C VAL A 256 5.49 -13.31 -6.42
N PRO A 257 6.29 -14.37 -6.66
CA PRO A 257 6.07 -15.30 -7.76
C PRO A 257 4.66 -15.88 -7.82
N GLY A 258 3.99 -15.56 -8.93
CA GLY A 258 2.69 -16.10 -9.29
C GLY A 258 1.52 -15.50 -8.52
N GLU A 259 1.69 -14.40 -7.80
CA GLU A 259 0.56 -13.53 -7.43
C GLU A 259 0.29 -12.53 -8.56
N THR A 260 -0.98 -12.20 -8.76
CA THR A 260 -1.37 -11.07 -9.62
C THR A 260 -1.70 -9.89 -8.73
N MET A 261 -1.02 -8.75 -8.95
CA MET A 261 -1.40 -7.49 -8.31
C MET A 261 -2.41 -6.76 -9.19
N VAL A 262 -3.49 -6.27 -8.59
CA VAL A 262 -4.51 -5.49 -9.31
C VAL A 262 -4.57 -4.07 -8.79
N ASN A 263 -4.44 -3.09 -9.67
CA ASN A 263 -4.61 -1.69 -9.33
C ASN A 263 -6.02 -1.25 -9.78
N LEU A 264 -6.85 -0.86 -8.82
CA LEU A 264 -8.13 -0.22 -9.04
C LEU A 264 -7.90 1.28 -9.06
N VAL A 265 -7.90 1.85 -10.26
CA VAL A 265 -7.48 3.24 -10.51
C VAL A 265 -8.70 4.11 -10.77
N ILE A 266 -8.88 5.16 -9.96
CA ILE A 266 -10.06 6.03 -9.97
C ILE A 266 -9.66 7.39 -10.50
N ARG A 267 -10.35 7.87 -11.54
CA ARG A 267 -9.97 9.11 -12.22
C ARG A 267 -10.13 10.34 -11.35
N ASN A 268 -11.32 10.54 -10.77
CA ASN A 268 -11.69 11.79 -10.14
C ASN A 268 -12.82 11.62 -9.10
N GLU A 269 -13.15 12.72 -8.43
CA GLU A 269 -14.13 12.75 -7.34
C GLU A 269 -15.53 12.30 -7.81
N ALA A 270 -15.92 12.62 -9.05
CA ALA A 270 -17.19 12.15 -9.58
C ALA A 270 -17.22 10.62 -9.72
N ALA A 271 -16.10 9.97 -10.01
CA ALA A 271 -15.99 8.52 -10.10
C ALA A 271 -15.98 7.85 -8.72
N ILE A 272 -15.18 8.34 -7.77
CA ILE A 272 -15.05 7.73 -6.44
C ILE A 272 -16.37 7.75 -5.64
N ARG A 273 -17.22 8.75 -5.90
CA ARG A 273 -18.58 8.86 -5.32
C ARG A 273 -19.57 7.82 -5.84
N GLN A 274 -19.29 7.18 -6.96
CA GLN A 274 -20.18 6.17 -7.56
C GLN A 274 -19.83 4.75 -7.11
N ILE A 275 -18.73 4.58 -6.38
CA ILE A 275 -18.18 3.27 -6.03
C ILE A 275 -18.53 2.98 -4.58
N HIS A 276 -19.38 1.98 -4.36
CA HIS A 276 -19.78 1.52 -3.03
C HIS A 276 -18.88 0.38 -2.59
N TRP A 277 -18.62 0.30 -1.28
CA TRP A 277 -17.82 -0.80 -0.74
C TRP A 277 -18.48 -2.17 -0.95
N ARG A 278 -19.81 -2.22 -0.92
CA ARG A 278 -20.56 -3.48 -1.07
C ARG A 278 -20.57 -4.02 -2.50
N THR A 279 -20.43 -3.15 -3.49
CA THR A 279 -20.53 -3.47 -4.93
C THR A 279 -19.29 -3.02 -5.69
N LEU A 280 -18.13 -3.05 -5.03
CA LEU A 280 -16.88 -2.44 -5.47
C LEU A 280 -16.55 -2.72 -6.93
N LEU A 281 -16.47 -4.00 -7.33
CA LEU A 281 -16.10 -4.36 -8.69
C LEU A 281 -17.22 -4.07 -9.69
N ALA A 282 -18.49 -4.23 -9.28
CA ALA A 282 -19.62 -3.91 -10.14
C ALA A 282 -19.66 -2.41 -10.49
N ASP A 283 -19.44 -1.53 -9.52
CA ASP A 283 -19.45 -0.08 -9.73
C ASP A 283 -18.24 0.40 -10.54
N ILE A 284 -17.06 -0.19 -10.32
CA ILE A 284 -15.87 0.07 -11.14
C ILE A 284 -16.12 -0.34 -12.60
N ASN A 285 -16.70 -1.52 -12.83
CA ASN A 285 -17.04 -2.00 -14.17
C ASN A 285 -18.09 -1.10 -14.85
N ALA A 286 -19.03 -0.55 -14.09
CA ALA A 286 -20.08 0.33 -14.62
C ALA A 286 -19.53 1.65 -15.19
N CYS A 287 -18.38 2.12 -14.72
CA CYS A 287 -17.70 3.33 -15.21
C CYS A 287 -16.32 3.05 -15.81
N GLN A 288 -16.10 1.83 -16.32
CA GLN A 288 -14.79 1.41 -16.80
C GLN A 288 -14.32 2.23 -18.01
N GLY A 289 -13.11 2.76 -17.92
CA GLY A 289 -12.42 3.46 -19.01
C GLY A 289 -11.55 2.55 -19.88
N SER A 290 -10.94 3.13 -20.91
CA SER A 290 -10.02 2.39 -21.79
C SER A 290 -8.60 2.32 -21.21
N ARG A 291 -7.98 1.14 -21.26
CA ARG A 291 -6.58 0.95 -20.87
C ARG A 291 -5.62 1.80 -21.72
N ASP A 292 -5.88 1.91 -23.03
CA ASP A 292 -5.08 2.71 -23.97
C ASP A 292 -5.05 4.20 -23.58
N GLU A 293 -6.07 4.68 -22.86
CA GLU A 293 -6.09 6.03 -22.34
C GLU A 293 -5.08 6.21 -21.21
N VAL A 294 -5.07 5.28 -20.26
CA VAL A 294 -4.12 5.30 -19.14
C VAL A 294 -2.69 5.20 -19.66
N GLU A 295 -2.43 4.28 -20.59
CA GLU A 295 -1.11 4.09 -21.19
C GLU A 295 -0.61 5.37 -21.88
N ARG A 296 -1.48 6.06 -22.64
CA ARG A 296 -1.12 7.32 -23.28
C ARG A 296 -0.78 8.43 -22.27
N ILE A 297 -1.54 8.52 -21.17
CA ILE A 297 -1.26 9.51 -20.12
C ILE A 297 0.08 9.18 -19.43
N ILE A 298 0.34 7.90 -19.15
CA ILE A 298 1.62 7.44 -18.61
C ILE A 298 2.78 7.83 -19.54
N GLU A 299 2.67 7.55 -20.83
CA GLU A 299 3.71 7.89 -21.81
C GLU A 299 3.99 9.39 -21.82
N GLN A 300 2.94 10.22 -21.85
CA GLN A 300 3.06 11.68 -21.86
C GLN A 300 3.75 12.22 -20.59
N GLU A 301 3.28 11.80 -19.41
CA GLU A 301 3.86 12.27 -18.15
C GLU A 301 5.27 11.71 -17.90
N THR A 302 5.54 10.49 -18.36
CA THR A 302 6.89 9.91 -18.33
C THR A 302 7.86 10.67 -19.22
N GLU A 303 7.45 11.06 -20.43
CA GLU A 303 8.29 11.86 -21.32
C GLU A 303 8.64 13.23 -20.70
N LYS A 304 7.64 13.91 -20.12
CA LYS A 304 7.85 15.18 -19.39
C LYS A 304 8.81 15.00 -18.22
N ALA A 305 8.61 13.96 -17.41
CA ALA A 305 9.44 13.64 -16.26
C ALA A 305 10.90 13.38 -16.66
N LEU A 306 11.13 12.56 -17.68
CA LEU A 306 12.48 12.25 -18.17
C LEU A 306 13.17 13.47 -18.75
N SER A 307 12.46 14.31 -19.51
CA SER A 307 12.99 15.58 -20.01
C SER A 307 13.38 16.50 -18.86
N HIS A 308 12.53 16.62 -17.83
CA HIS A 308 12.83 17.43 -16.65
C HIS A 308 14.11 16.94 -15.94
N ILE A 309 14.23 15.62 -15.71
CA ILE A 309 15.41 15.03 -15.07
C ILE A 309 16.68 15.34 -15.87
N GLU A 310 16.66 15.21 -17.20
CA GLU A 310 17.83 15.52 -18.03
C GLU A 310 18.23 16.99 -17.98
N ASP A 311 17.27 17.90 -18.02
CA ASP A 311 17.52 19.33 -17.95
C ASP A 311 18.07 19.73 -16.57
N GLN A 312 17.50 19.18 -15.49
CA GLN A 312 18.00 19.42 -14.14
C GLN A 312 19.39 18.80 -13.94
N TYR A 313 19.64 17.60 -14.46
CA TYR A 313 20.95 16.97 -14.40
C TYR A 313 22.03 17.85 -15.05
N ARG A 314 21.80 18.34 -16.28
CA ARG A 314 22.75 19.24 -16.96
C ARG A 314 23.00 20.50 -16.12
N ALA A 315 21.94 21.13 -15.62
CA ALA A 315 22.04 22.33 -14.79
C ALA A 315 22.82 22.08 -13.48
N VAL A 316 22.61 20.93 -12.84
CA VAL A 316 23.33 20.55 -11.61
C VAL A 316 24.80 20.26 -11.92
N ILE A 317 25.11 19.47 -12.94
CA ILE A 317 26.51 19.13 -13.26
C ILE A 317 27.32 20.36 -13.67
N ASP A 318 26.74 21.25 -14.48
CA ASP A 318 27.47 22.41 -15.02
C ASP A 318 27.60 23.55 -13.99
N HIS A 319 26.64 23.68 -13.07
CA HIS A 319 26.46 24.89 -12.26
C HIS A 319 26.12 24.60 -10.78
N TYR A 320 26.48 23.43 -10.24
CA TYR A 320 26.23 23.14 -8.84
C TYR A 320 26.85 24.20 -7.92
N VAL A 321 26.00 24.86 -7.14
CA VAL A 321 26.40 25.70 -6.02
C VAL A 321 25.83 25.03 -4.78
N PRO A 322 26.68 24.58 -3.84
CA PRO A 322 26.21 24.03 -2.58
C PRO A 322 25.22 25.00 -1.93
N PRO A 323 24.00 24.57 -1.61
CA PRO A 323 23.07 25.46 -0.95
C PRO A 323 23.64 25.89 0.42
N ASP A 324 23.43 27.15 0.79
CA ASP A 324 23.82 27.68 2.11
C ASP A 324 22.83 27.16 3.17
N ILE A 325 22.94 25.87 3.46
CA ILE A 325 22.15 25.18 4.48
C ILE A 325 23.09 24.87 5.64
N THR A 326 22.75 25.35 6.83
CA THR A 326 23.34 24.80 8.05
C THR A 326 23.10 23.30 8.08
N THR A 327 24.18 22.51 8.05
CA THR A 327 24.09 21.05 8.20
C THR A 327 23.32 20.75 9.48
N ALA A 328 22.20 20.05 9.32
CA ALA A 328 21.46 19.55 10.45
C ALA A 328 22.40 18.70 11.31
N LYS A 329 22.19 18.70 12.62
CA LYS A 329 22.98 17.91 13.56
C LYS A 329 23.00 16.45 13.07
N GLU A 330 24.19 15.90 12.84
CA GLU A 330 24.38 14.51 12.39
C GLU A 330 23.60 13.59 13.34
N ARG A 331 22.59 12.90 12.81
CA ARG A 331 21.73 12.00 13.59
C ARG A 331 22.27 10.60 13.45
N LYS A 332 22.66 10.01 14.58
CA LYS A 332 23.04 8.60 14.64
C LYS A 332 21.77 7.75 14.70
N LEU A 333 21.64 6.80 13.78
CA LEU A 333 20.56 5.82 13.80
C LEU A 333 21.01 4.58 14.58
N ILE A 334 20.34 4.30 15.68
CA ILE A 334 20.53 3.08 16.47
C ILE A 334 19.31 2.21 16.22
N MET A 335 19.50 1.07 15.57
CA MET A 335 18.44 0.08 15.38
C MET A 335 18.36 -0.82 16.60
N SER A 336 17.16 -0.98 17.15
CA SER A 336 16.95 -1.91 18.27
C SER A 336 17.16 -3.35 17.80
N ASN A 337 17.61 -4.21 18.71
CA ASN A 337 17.82 -5.64 18.43
C ASN A 337 16.54 -6.39 17.97
N GLY A 338 15.35 -5.79 18.16
CA GLY A 338 14.08 -6.32 17.64
C GLY A 338 13.81 -5.94 16.18
N ALA A 339 14.18 -4.74 15.74
CA ALA A 339 13.88 -4.22 14.41
C ALA A 339 14.59 -5.01 13.28
N LEU A 340 15.72 -5.64 13.58
CA LEU A 340 16.47 -6.46 12.62
C LEU A 340 15.87 -7.86 12.44
N ARG A 341 15.00 -8.34 13.34
CA ARG A 341 14.43 -9.70 13.22
C ARG A 341 13.50 -9.82 12.00
N ASP A 342 12.72 -8.78 11.71
CA ASP A 342 11.82 -8.76 10.56
C ASP A 342 12.59 -8.69 9.24
N LEU A 343 13.69 -7.92 9.20
CA LEU A 343 14.58 -7.86 8.04
C LEU A 343 15.39 -9.15 7.82
N GLN A 344 15.78 -9.82 8.91
CA GLN A 344 16.46 -11.12 8.85
C GLN A 344 15.55 -12.23 8.36
N ARG A 345 14.25 -12.22 8.72
CA ARG A 345 13.24 -13.15 8.19
C ARG A 345 13.13 -13.04 6.67
N LEU A 346 13.14 -11.83 6.12
CA LEU A 346 13.11 -11.59 4.67
C LEU A 346 14.34 -12.14 3.93
N ARG A 347 15.54 -12.11 4.55
CA ARG A 347 16.77 -12.66 3.96
C ARG A 347 16.85 -14.19 4.04
N SER A 348 16.39 -14.80 5.13
CA SER A 348 16.40 -16.25 5.26
C SER A 348 15.49 -16.98 4.28
N GLU A 349 14.48 -16.30 3.73
CA GLU A 349 13.61 -16.86 2.69
C GLU A 349 14.25 -16.82 1.28
N GLU A 350 15.25 -15.95 1.05
CA GLU A 350 16.07 -15.94 -0.18
C GLU A 350 17.14 -17.04 -0.15
N ASP A 351 17.74 -17.32 1.01
CA ASP A 351 18.81 -18.30 1.16
C ASP A 351 18.33 -19.77 1.17
N GLU A 352 17.03 -20.03 1.35
CA GLU A 352 16.44 -21.39 1.29
C GLU A 352 16.06 -21.85 -0.14
N GLN A 353 16.34 -21.02 -1.18
CA GLN A 353 16.05 -21.34 -2.58
C GLN A 353 17.28 -21.67 -3.45
N ASP A 354 18.48 -21.76 -2.87
CA ASP A 354 19.71 -22.17 -3.58
C ASP A 354 20.10 -23.65 -3.38
#